data_AF-A0A951F6F2-F1
#
_entry.id   AF-A0A951F6F2-F1
#
_cell.length_a   1.000
_cell.length_b   1.000
_cell.length_c   1.000
_cell.angle_alpha   90.00
_cell.angle_beta   90.00
_cell.angle_gamma   90.00
#
_symmetry.space_group_name_H-M   'P 1'
#
loop_
_entity.id
_entity.type
_entity.pdbx_description
1 polymer ?
#
loop_
_entity_poly.entity_id
_entity_poly.type
_entity_poly.pdbx_seq_one_letter_code
_entity_poly.pdbx_strand_id
1 'polypeptide(L)'
;MKSRRAVRDPSPFQTLVAHFVRRIFASEDEQGTGSSGVGVGAVLAMLASPGAFASIFLLDKYSTLLQWFRGETNFNLYTASVGDEYFFVVLSMTITGLVMVLRWNRLLPDRRDFANLAILPIPIRDVFLANFTGLLGLALVFAIDVNAVSSFLFPAFVTMSDGSVSAFAHLAIAHLSAVISASIFSFFAVFALVGVLMLVLPARLFRPVSLAVRMLLVIALLGEFLSNLFLQLFSGRVPNLRDAYTRWLPSYWFLAIYEKVLGLANARMHSLAQEALAALAAAIVIAVLAYALCYRRHFLRLSESLDLVGPATRAMRIALPDSIAAHLFRSRFEHGCHSFVCKVLLRSERHMMFLGGYLGIGLLLAAQTAADSSIGRAGPRALPTSDWLALPFILSFFVITGLRFAFDMPAALAANWMFRGAIGGMRETPESMARRFMLWAVLPWELAIIGAVTAARFGWVVAFEHTATLVVASVLLIHAVLIGFRKIPFTCLMEFDTRQLLIRILCCILGLLIAVPLFASLELWMMRQPWRFCVLALLAAAAWFALKRRNQQMFLAGDAIVFEQPPAAAFELLKLT
;
A
#
# COMPACT_ATOMS: atom_id res chain seq x y z
N MET A 1 -1.89 -23.82 53.34
CA MET A 1 -2.55 -24.57 52.24
C MET A 1 -3.03 -23.58 51.17
N LYS A 2 -2.20 -23.28 50.16
CA LYS A 2 -2.54 -22.35 49.07
C LYS A 2 -3.40 -23.10 48.04
N SER A 3 -4.68 -22.75 47.96
CA SER A 3 -5.60 -23.15 46.89
C SER A 3 -5.01 -22.73 45.54
N ARG A 4 -4.41 -23.68 44.81
CA ARG A 4 -4.15 -23.53 43.38
C ARG A 4 -5.51 -23.33 42.71
N ARG A 5 -5.80 -22.11 42.25
CA ARG A 5 -6.91 -21.86 41.33
C ARG A 5 -6.74 -22.84 40.17
N ALA A 6 -7.65 -23.78 40.02
CA ALA A 6 -7.75 -24.62 38.84
C ALA A 6 -7.91 -23.68 37.65
N VAL A 7 -6.85 -23.51 36.86
CA VAL A 7 -6.96 -22.93 35.53
C VAL A 7 -7.86 -23.90 34.78
N ARG A 8 -9.13 -23.52 34.55
CA ARG A 8 -10.05 -24.33 33.72
C ARG A 8 -9.34 -24.58 32.40
N ASP A 9 -9.16 -25.85 32.06
CA ASP A 9 -8.65 -26.20 30.73
C ASP A 9 -9.57 -25.57 29.69
N PRO A 10 -9.02 -24.80 28.73
CA PRO A 10 -9.83 -24.12 27.73
C PRO A 10 -10.61 -25.15 26.93
N SER A 11 -11.89 -24.87 26.68
CA SER A 11 -12.73 -25.74 25.85
C SER A 11 -12.06 -25.94 24.47
N PRO A 12 -12.24 -27.10 23.81
CA PRO A 12 -11.67 -27.36 22.48
C PRO A 12 -11.97 -26.23 21.47
N PHE A 13 -13.17 -25.65 21.54
CA PHE A 13 -13.57 -24.51 20.73
C PHE A 13 -12.74 -23.24 21.01
N GLN A 14 -12.52 -22.88 22.27
CA GLN A 14 -11.69 -21.73 22.64
C GLN A 14 -10.23 -21.92 22.21
N THR A 15 -9.72 -23.15 22.34
CA THR A 15 -8.37 -23.49 21.88
C THR A 15 -8.25 -23.35 20.36
N LEU A 16 -9.28 -23.75 19.59
CA LEU A 16 -9.34 -23.54 18.15
C LEU A 16 -9.40 -22.06 17.77
N VAL A 17 -10.24 -21.26 18.45
CA VAL A 17 -10.31 -19.81 18.24
C VAL A 17 -8.94 -19.16 18.48
N ALA A 18 -8.30 -19.48 19.61
CA ALA A 18 -6.98 -18.97 19.95
C ALA A 18 -5.91 -19.37 18.92
N HIS A 19 -6.00 -20.60 18.39
CA HIS A 19 -5.10 -21.08 17.34
C HIS A 19 -5.28 -20.29 16.03
N PHE A 20 -6.52 -20.07 15.57
CA PHE A 20 -6.78 -19.27 14.37
C PHE A 20 -6.33 -17.82 14.52
N VAL A 21 -6.58 -17.20 15.67
CA VAL A 21 -6.09 -15.84 15.96
C VAL A 21 -4.56 -15.79 15.91
N ARG A 22 -3.87 -16.71 16.59
CA ARG A 22 -2.39 -16.79 16.55
C ARG A 22 -1.87 -16.98 15.14
N ARG A 23 -2.52 -17.83 14.33
CA ARG A 23 -2.14 -18.04 12.93
C ARG A 23 -2.33 -16.80 12.07
N ILE A 24 -3.34 -15.97 12.32
CA ILE A 24 -3.50 -14.71 11.58
C ILE A 24 -2.31 -13.79 11.84
N PHE A 25 -1.79 -13.75 13.07
CA PHE A 25 -0.65 -12.91 13.45
C PHE A 25 0.72 -13.51 13.08
N ALA A 26 0.88 -14.84 13.12
CA ALA A 26 2.15 -15.51 12.85
C ALA A 26 2.75 -15.11 11.49
N SER A 27 4.02 -14.72 11.43
CA SER A 27 4.64 -14.37 10.14
C SER A 27 4.93 -15.65 9.33
N GLU A 28 4.91 -15.58 7.99
CA GLU A 28 5.32 -16.75 7.17
C GLU A 28 6.80 -17.12 7.40
N ASP A 29 7.59 -16.18 7.92
CA ASP A 29 9.04 -16.28 8.12
C ASP A 29 9.43 -16.85 9.51
N GLU A 30 8.51 -16.94 10.47
CA GLU A 30 8.73 -17.49 11.82
C GLU A 30 9.04 -19.01 11.83
N GLN A 31 8.88 -19.71 10.71
CA GLN A 31 9.22 -21.13 10.60
C GLN A 31 10.72 -21.39 10.36
N GLY A 32 11.54 -20.36 10.14
CA GLY A 32 12.96 -20.52 9.79
C GLY A 32 13.98 -19.72 10.61
N THR A 33 13.59 -18.65 11.30
CA THR A 33 14.55 -17.75 11.97
C THR A 33 14.05 -17.32 13.34
N GLY A 34 14.90 -17.45 14.37
CA GLY A 34 14.67 -16.95 15.73
C GLY A 34 14.65 -15.42 15.86
N SER A 35 14.26 -14.71 14.80
CA SER A 35 13.98 -13.28 14.84
C SER A 35 12.65 -13.07 15.55
N SER A 36 12.69 -12.44 16.73
CA SER A 36 11.51 -12.00 17.47
C SER A 36 10.62 -11.18 16.54
N GLY A 37 9.52 -11.76 16.06
CA GLY A 37 8.53 -11.05 15.29
C GLY A 37 8.05 -9.82 16.07
N VAL A 38 7.67 -8.75 15.36
CA VAL A 38 7.04 -7.57 15.97
C VAL A 38 5.84 -8.07 16.78
N GLY A 39 5.92 -7.91 18.12
CA GLY A 39 4.87 -8.41 19.01
C GLY A 39 3.52 -7.82 18.64
N VAL A 40 2.43 -8.57 18.87
CA VAL A 40 1.06 -8.15 18.54
C VAL A 40 0.74 -6.76 19.12
N GLY A 41 1.23 -6.47 20.34
CA GLY A 41 1.07 -5.16 20.97
C GLY A 41 1.75 -4.01 20.21
N ALA A 42 2.92 -4.25 19.61
CA ALA A 42 3.59 -3.25 18.79
C ALA A 42 2.83 -2.99 17.48
N VAL A 43 2.26 -4.03 16.86
CA VAL A 43 1.39 -3.88 15.68
C VAL A 43 0.17 -3.02 16.02
N LEU A 44 -0.51 -3.32 17.13
CA LEU A 44 -1.66 -2.53 17.60
C LEU A 44 -1.28 -1.07 17.88
N ALA A 45 -0.19 -0.84 18.62
CA ALA A 45 0.31 0.52 18.87
C ALA A 45 0.63 1.30 17.59
N MET A 46 1.20 0.63 16.57
CA MET A 46 1.46 1.23 15.26
C MET A 46 0.17 1.56 14.50
N LEU A 47 -0.89 0.75 14.64
CA LEU A 47 -2.19 0.98 14.01
C LEU A 47 -2.99 2.09 14.68
N ALA A 48 -2.89 2.25 16.01
CA ALA A 48 -3.55 3.31 16.76
C ALA A 48 -2.87 4.70 16.59
N SER A 49 -1.57 4.70 16.30
CA SER A 49 -0.72 5.90 16.21
C SER A 49 -1.24 6.96 15.22
N PRO A 50 -1.61 6.65 13.95
CA PRO A 50 -2.12 7.64 13.01
C PRO A 50 -3.35 8.40 13.51
N GLY A 51 -4.30 7.70 14.14
CA GLY A 51 -5.50 8.32 14.72
C GLY A 51 -5.15 9.26 15.87
N ALA A 52 -4.25 8.82 16.76
CA ALA A 52 -3.76 9.63 17.87
C ALA A 52 -3.04 10.91 17.40
N PHE A 53 -2.09 10.78 16.47
CA PHE A 53 -1.36 11.93 15.92
C PHE A 53 -2.29 12.88 15.17
N ALA A 54 -3.21 12.37 14.36
CA ALA A 54 -4.20 13.21 13.67
C ALA A 54 -5.02 14.03 14.66
N SER A 55 -5.54 13.42 15.74
CA SER A 55 -6.25 14.15 16.78
C SER A 55 -5.37 15.22 17.45
N ILE A 56 -4.10 14.92 17.72
CA ILE A 56 -3.17 15.90 18.32
C ILE A 56 -2.90 17.07 17.38
N PHE A 57 -2.72 16.84 16.07
CA PHE A 57 -2.55 17.92 15.09
C PHE A 57 -3.77 18.83 15.00
N LEU A 58 -4.98 18.29 15.23
CA LEU A 58 -6.21 19.07 15.27
C LEU A 58 -6.32 19.99 16.49
N LEU A 59 -5.50 19.81 17.52
CA LEU A 59 -5.45 20.73 18.67
C LEU A 59 -5.16 22.17 18.21
N ASP A 60 -4.30 22.35 17.21
CA ASP A 60 -3.99 23.68 16.67
C ASP A 60 -5.19 24.34 15.97
N LYS A 61 -6.10 23.52 15.42
CA LYS A 61 -7.33 23.98 14.75
C LYS A 61 -8.44 24.34 15.76
N TYR A 62 -8.60 23.55 16.83
CA TYR A 62 -9.71 23.70 17.79
C TYR A 62 -9.35 24.40 19.11
N SER A 63 -8.08 24.70 19.36
CA SER A 63 -7.66 25.38 20.59
C SER A 63 -8.20 26.81 20.66
N THR A 64 -8.96 27.09 21.72
CA THR A 64 -9.54 28.42 22.01
C THR A 64 -8.47 29.51 22.16
N LEU A 65 -7.30 29.16 22.71
CA LEU A 65 -6.17 30.08 22.84
C LEU A 65 -5.54 30.43 21.49
N LEU A 66 -5.40 29.46 20.60
CA LEU A 66 -4.86 29.69 19.25
C LEU A 66 -5.86 30.43 18.35
N GLN A 67 -7.14 30.14 18.48
CA GLN A 67 -8.21 30.89 17.81
C GLN A 67 -8.24 32.35 18.27
N TRP A 68 -8.06 32.59 19.58
CA TRP A 68 -7.91 33.94 20.13
C TRP A 68 -6.70 34.68 19.53
N PHE A 69 -5.53 34.03 19.42
CA PHE A 69 -4.36 34.61 18.75
C PHE A 69 -4.59 34.90 17.26
N ARG A 70 -5.45 34.14 16.59
CA ARG A 70 -5.82 34.35 15.16
C ARG A 70 -6.91 35.41 14.97
N GLY A 71 -7.53 35.90 16.05
CA GLY A 71 -8.62 36.87 15.98
C GLY A 71 -9.93 36.32 15.40
N GLU A 72 -10.10 34.99 15.36
CA GLU A 72 -11.32 34.35 14.85
C GLU A 72 -12.39 34.28 15.95
N THR A 73 -13.45 35.08 15.83
CA THR A 73 -14.51 35.18 16.86
C THR A 73 -15.79 34.38 16.54
N ASN A 74 -16.00 33.97 15.28
CA ASN A 74 -17.19 33.26 14.80
C ASN A 74 -16.83 31.92 14.13
N PHE A 75 -16.09 31.07 14.83
CA PHE A 75 -15.71 29.74 14.33
C PHE A 75 -16.81 28.71 14.62
N ASN A 76 -17.51 28.23 13.58
CA ASN A 76 -18.50 27.18 13.74
C ASN A 76 -17.83 25.79 13.78
N LEU A 77 -17.64 25.30 15.01
CA LEU A 77 -16.98 24.04 15.35
C LEU A 77 -17.54 22.84 14.57
N TYR A 78 -18.86 22.75 14.49
CA TYR A 78 -19.55 21.62 13.86
C TYR A 78 -19.37 21.60 12.33
N THR A 79 -19.40 22.77 11.69
CA THR A 79 -19.13 22.83 10.23
C THR A 79 -17.66 22.62 9.90
N ALA A 80 -16.75 23.06 10.78
CA ALA A 80 -15.32 22.92 10.58
C ALA A 80 -14.81 21.48 10.81
N SER A 81 -15.55 20.70 11.61
CA SER A 81 -15.22 19.32 11.97
C SER A 81 -15.61 18.28 10.92
N VAL A 82 -16.58 18.55 10.04
CA VAL A 82 -17.02 17.60 9.00
C VAL A 82 -15.86 17.00 8.19
N GLY A 83 -14.86 17.81 7.81
CA GLY A 83 -13.68 17.33 7.09
C GLY A 83 -12.83 16.36 7.92
N ASP A 84 -12.70 16.63 9.20
CA ASP A 84 -11.92 15.81 10.14
C ASP A 84 -12.72 14.54 10.52
N GLU A 85 -14.04 14.63 10.65
CA GLU A 85 -14.93 13.47 10.82
C GLU A 85 -14.79 12.50 9.64
N TYR A 86 -14.81 13.04 8.42
CA TYR A 86 -14.58 12.26 7.20
C TYR A 86 -13.18 11.62 7.19
N PHE A 87 -12.15 12.30 7.71
CA PHE A 87 -10.80 11.74 7.87
C PHE A 87 -10.83 10.43 8.65
N PHE A 88 -11.42 10.46 9.85
CA PHE A 88 -11.41 9.32 10.77
C PHE A 88 -12.22 8.15 10.23
N VAL A 89 -13.33 8.42 9.54
CA VAL A 89 -14.09 7.39 8.83
C VAL A 89 -13.22 6.74 7.75
N VAL A 90 -12.58 7.52 6.89
CA VAL A 90 -11.70 7.00 5.82
C VAL A 90 -10.50 6.24 6.41
N LEU A 91 -9.84 6.77 7.43
CA LEU A 91 -8.72 6.14 8.13
C LEU A 91 -9.12 4.76 8.66
N SER A 92 -10.25 4.68 9.37
CA SER A 92 -10.75 3.45 9.97
C SER A 92 -11.13 2.39 8.94
N MET A 93 -11.81 2.80 7.86
CA MET A 93 -12.13 1.90 6.74
C MET A 93 -10.89 1.39 6.04
N THR A 94 -9.91 2.27 5.82
CA THR A 94 -8.66 1.98 5.13
C THR A 94 -7.81 0.99 5.92
N ILE A 95 -7.60 1.23 7.22
CA ILE A 95 -6.79 0.33 8.06
C ILE A 95 -7.45 -1.04 8.14
N THR A 96 -8.76 -1.10 8.44
CA THR A 96 -9.48 -2.38 8.55
C THR A 96 -9.48 -3.14 7.22
N GLY A 97 -9.75 -2.44 6.12
CA GLY A 97 -9.77 -3.01 4.78
C GLY A 97 -8.39 -3.49 4.34
N LEU A 98 -7.33 -2.71 4.60
CA LEU A 98 -5.96 -3.07 4.25
C LEU A 98 -5.50 -4.31 5.03
N VAL A 99 -5.79 -4.39 6.34
CA VAL A 99 -5.50 -5.58 7.14
C VAL A 99 -6.16 -6.82 6.53
N MET A 100 -7.43 -6.72 6.11
CA MET A 100 -8.16 -7.82 5.48
C MET A 100 -7.59 -8.21 4.12
N VAL A 101 -7.19 -7.24 3.30
CA VAL A 101 -6.58 -7.51 1.99
C VAL A 101 -5.17 -8.12 2.14
N LEU A 102 -4.38 -7.65 3.10
CA LEU A 102 -3.06 -8.20 3.42
C LEU A 102 -3.16 -9.63 3.95
N ARG A 103 -4.20 -9.93 4.74
CA ARG A 103 -4.47 -11.27 5.28
C ARG A 103 -5.40 -12.10 4.41
N TRP A 104 -5.65 -11.69 3.17
CA TRP A 104 -6.63 -12.32 2.27
C TRP A 104 -6.47 -13.84 2.14
N ASN A 105 -5.23 -14.34 2.01
CA ASN A 105 -4.96 -15.78 1.86
C ASN A 105 -5.22 -16.60 3.14
N ARG A 106 -5.42 -15.96 4.30
CA ARG A 106 -5.63 -16.61 5.60
C ARG A 106 -7.04 -16.43 6.15
N LEU A 107 -7.92 -15.74 5.42
CA LEU A 107 -9.31 -15.52 5.83
C LEU A 107 -10.12 -16.82 5.83
N LEU A 108 -9.72 -17.79 5.00
CA LEU A 108 -10.36 -19.09 4.91
C LEU A 108 -9.35 -20.19 5.27
N PRO A 109 -9.82 -21.32 5.84
CA PRO A 109 -8.94 -22.45 6.12
C PRO A 109 -8.29 -22.98 4.82
N ASP A 110 -6.99 -23.21 4.89
CA ASP A 110 -6.19 -23.75 3.79
C ASP A 110 -6.27 -25.28 3.75
N ARG A 111 -5.83 -25.86 2.62
CA ARG A 111 -5.69 -27.33 2.45
C ARG A 111 -4.87 -27.99 3.57
N ARG A 112 -3.86 -27.27 4.08
CA ARG A 112 -3.01 -27.74 5.18
C ARG A 112 -3.75 -27.83 6.51
N ASP A 113 -4.58 -26.83 6.81
CA ASP A 113 -5.40 -26.86 8.04
C ASP A 113 -6.41 -27.99 7.96
N PHE A 114 -6.96 -28.23 6.77
CA PHE A 114 -7.83 -29.37 6.55
C PHE A 114 -7.11 -30.69 6.81
N ALA A 115 -5.95 -30.93 6.20
CA ALA A 115 -5.20 -32.16 6.40
C ALA A 115 -4.85 -32.42 7.88
N ASN A 116 -4.56 -31.36 8.64
CA ASN A 116 -4.22 -31.48 10.05
C ASN A 116 -5.46 -31.64 10.95
N LEU A 117 -6.53 -30.89 10.69
CA LEU A 117 -7.73 -30.85 11.55
C LEU A 117 -8.74 -31.94 11.22
N ALA A 118 -8.76 -32.46 9.98
CA ALA A 118 -9.70 -33.50 9.56
C ALA A 118 -9.47 -34.85 10.25
N ILE A 119 -8.25 -35.08 10.76
CA ILE A 119 -7.89 -36.31 11.49
C ILE A 119 -8.40 -36.25 12.94
N LEU A 120 -8.65 -35.05 13.47
CA LEU A 120 -9.11 -34.87 14.85
C LEU A 120 -10.61 -35.16 14.94
N PRO A 121 -11.09 -35.72 16.09
CA PRO A 121 -12.50 -36.00 16.32
C PRO A 121 -13.28 -34.72 16.68
N ILE A 122 -13.17 -33.70 15.84
CA ILE A 122 -13.81 -32.39 16.01
C ILE A 122 -14.78 -32.19 14.86
N PRO A 123 -16.04 -31.80 15.13
CA PRO A 123 -16.97 -31.53 14.05
C PRO A 123 -16.46 -30.34 13.22
N ILE A 124 -16.48 -30.51 11.91
CA ILE A 124 -16.00 -29.50 10.95
C ILE A 124 -16.71 -28.16 11.17
N ARG A 125 -18.01 -28.18 11.53
CA ARG A 125 -18.78 -26.97 11.88
C ARG A 125 -18.07 -26.12 12.93
N ASP A 126 -17.51 -26.74 13.97
CA ASP A 126 -16.87 -26.03 15.07
C ASP A 126 -15.54 -25.42 14.64
N VAL A 127 -14.80 -26.07 13.74
CA VAL A 127 -13.59 -25.50 13.13
C VAL A 127 -13.91 -24.21 12.38
N PHE A 128 -15.01 -24.20 11.63
CA PHE A 128 -15.44 -23.02 10.88
C PHE A 128 -16.02 -21.92 11.77
N LEU A 129 -16.87 -22.28 12.73
CA LEU A 129 -17.38 -21.32 13.70
C LEU A 129 -16.23 -20.71 14.51
N ALA A 130 -15.22 -21.50 14.87
CA ALA A 130 -14.03 -21.01 15.56
C ALA A 130 -13.22 -20.04 14.70
N ASN A 131 -12.99 -20.35 13.42
CA ASN A 131 -12.31 -19.46 12.50
C ASN A 131 -13.09 -18.15 12.29
N PHE A 132 -14.40 -18.23 12.03
CA PHE A 132 -15.25 -17.05 11.87
C PHE A 132 -15.29 -16.18 13.13
N THR A 133 -15.41 -16.81 14.31
CA THR A 133 -15.39 -16.11 15.60
C THR A 133 -14.04 -15.44 15.84
N GLY A 134 -12.93 -16.11 15.50
CA GLY A 134 -11.58 -15.54 15.59
C GLY A 134 -11.40 -14.34 14.67
N LEU A 135 -11.88 -14.41 13.43
CA LEU A 135 -11.84 -13.30 12.47
C LEU A 135 -12.69 -12.12 12.92
N LEU A 136 -13.92 -12.37 13.36
CA LEU A 136 -14.83 -11.34 13.86
C LEU A 136 -14.25 -10.65 15.12
N GLY A 137 -13.75 -11.44 16.07
CA GLY A 137 -13.13 -10.91 17.28
C GLY A 137 -11.91 -10.03 16.96
N LEU A 138 -11.06 -10.48 16.04
CA LEU A 138 -9.88 -9.73 15.58
C LEU A 138 -10.27 -8.44 14.83
N ALA A 139 -11.32 -8.48 14.01
CA ALA A 139 -11.87 -7.29 13.35
C ALA A 139 -12.36 -6.24 14.36
N LEU A 140 -13.08 -6.68 15.39
CA LEU A 140 -13.55 -5.80 16.47
C LEU A 140 -12.38 -5.22 17.27
N VAL A 141 -11.37 -6.03 17.60
CA VAL A 141 -10.16 -5.55 18.27
C VAL A 141 -9.47 -4.47 17.46
N PHE A 142 -9.26 -4.68 16.15
CA PHE A 142 -8.66 -3.65 15.30
C PHE A 142 -9.54 -2.41 15.15
N ALA A 143 -10.85 -2.56 14.99
CA ALA A 143 -11.78 -1.44 14.90
C ALA A 143 -11.76 -0.59 16.17
N ILE A 144 -11.67 -1.22 17.34
CA ILE A 144 -11.57 -0.51 18.63
C ILE A 144 -10.17 0.12 18.76
N ASP A 145 -9.10 -0.62 18.53
CA ASP A 145 -7.72 -0.18 18.71
C ASP A 145 -7.37 1.06 17.86
N VAL A 146 -7.71 1.02 16.57
CA VAL A 146 -7.47 2.12 15.61
C VAL A 146 -8.16 3.42 16.04
N ASN A 147 -9.30 3.31 16.73
CA ASN A 147 -10.19 4.44 16.97
C ASN A 147 -10.33 4.79 18.45
N ALA A 148 -9.75 4.02 19.37
CA ALA A 148 -9.92 4.24 20.81
C ALA A 148 -9.38 5.62 21.23
N VAL A 149 -8.19 5.97 20.75
CA VAL A 149 -7.55 7.25 21.09
C VAL A 149 -8.26 8.43 20.41
N SER A 150 -8.60 8.31 19.12
CA SER A 150 -9.28 9.39 18.39
C SER A 150 -10.70 9.62 18.91
N SER A 151 -11.44 8.58 19.27
CA SER A 151 -12.80 8.68 19.83
C SER A 151 -12.84 9.42 21.16
N PHE A 152 -11.71 9.56 21.86
CA PHE A 152 -11.60 10.37 23.06
C PHE A 152 -11.03 11.76 22.76
N LEU A 153 -9.85 11.82 22.12
CA LEU A 153 -9.14 13.09 21.91
C LEU A 153 -9.88 14.04 20.96
N PHE A 154 -10.44 13.52 19.87
CA PHE A 154 -11.10 14.39 18.88
C PHE A 154 -12.35 15.08 19.47
N PRO A 155 -13.32 14.37 20.08
CA PRO A 155 -14.42 15.04 20.75
C PRO A 155 -13.99 15.98 21.86
N ALA A 156 -12.96 15.60 22.64
CA ALA A 156 -12.47 16.45 23.73
C ALA A 156 -11.94 17.80 23.23
N PHE A 157 -11.23 17.82 22.10
CA PHE A 157 -10.71 19.05 21.51
C PHE A 157 -11.80 19.89 20.84
N VAL A 158 -12.75 19.27 20.13
CA VAL A 158 -13.84 20.00 19.47
C VAL A 158 -14.78 20.65 20.48
N THR A 159 -15.12 19.97 21.58
CA THR A 159 -16.05 20.50 22.59
C THR A 159 -15.35 21.25 23.72
N MET A 160 -14.06 21.56 23.59
CA MET A 160 -13.28 22.22 24.63
C MET A 160 -13.80 23.64 24.93
N SER A 161 -14.34 24.33 23.93
CA SER A 161 -14.97 25.66 24.07
C SER A 161 -16.32 25.61 24.77
N ASP A 162 -17.11 24.57 24.50
CA ASP A 162 -18.48 24.45 25.00
C ASP A 162 -18.51 24.03 26.48
N GLY A 163 -17.45 23.35 26.96
CA GLY A 163 -17.30 22.92 28.36
C GLY A 163 -18.33 21.90 28.84
N SER A 164 -19.22 21.43 27.96
CA SER A 164 -20.34 20.56 28.29
C SER A 164 -20.01 19.08 28.11
N VAL A 165 -20.15 18.31 29.18
CA VAL A 165 -20.01 16.84 29.16
C VAL A 165 -21.04 16.19 28.23
N SER A 166 -22.22 16.80 28.09
CA SER A 166 -23.26 16.29 27.18
C SER A 166 -22.87 16.46 25.72
N ALA A 167 -22.25 17.59 25.36
CA ALA A 167 -21.77 17.83 23.99
C ALA A 167 -20.64 16.85 23.64
N PHE A 168 -19.69 16.65 24.57
CA PHE A 168 -18.64 15.64 24.43
C PHE A 168 -19.23 14.24 24.22
N ALA A 169 -20.17 13.81 25.07
CA ALA A 169 -20.77 12.48 24.98
C ALA A 169 -21.52 12.29 23.65
N HIS A 170 -22.27 13.30 23.20
CA HIS A 170 -23.02 13.22 21.96
C HIS A 170 -22.11 13.09 20.74
N LEU A 171 -21.06 13.90 20.66
CA LEU A 171 -20.08 13.84 19.57
C LEU A 171 -19.24 12.56 19.62
N ALA A 172 -18.84 12.11 20.81
CA ALA A 172 -18.15 10.84 20.99
C ALA A 172 -19.01 9.63 20.54
N ILE A 173 -20.32 9.62 20.84
CA ILE A 173 -21.23 8.57 20.38
C ILE A 173 -21.38 8.62 18.86
N ALA A 174 -21.56 9.81 18.27
CA ALA A 174 -21.63 9.97 16.82
C ALA A 174 -20.36 9.44 16.13
N HIS A 175 -19.19 9.86 16.62
CA HIS A 175 -17.89 9.41 16.14
C HIS A 175 -17.72 7.90 16.23
N LEU A 176 -17.95 7.34 17.41
CA LEU A 176 -17.79 5.91 17.63
C LEU A 176 -18.75 5.10 16.75
N SER A 177 -20.01 5.55 16.60
CA SER A 177 -21.00 4.88 15.76
C SER A 177 -20.61 4.85 14.29
N ALA A 178 -20.18 5.98 13.73
CA ALA A 178 -19.78 6.10 12.33
C ALA A 178 -18.51 5.29 12.04
N VAL A 179 -17.50 5.45 12.89
CA VAL A 179 -16.18 4.88 12.67
C VAL A 179 -16.17 3.36 12.88
N ILE A 180 -16.88 2.83 13.89
CA ILE A 180 -17.02 1.37 14.09
C ILE A 180 -17.85 0.75 12.98
N SER A 181 -18.99 1.36 12.60
CA SER A 181 -19.82 0.82 11.52
C SER A 181 -19.07 0.78 10.19
N ALA A 182 -18.24 1.78 9.92
CA ALA A 182 -17.36 1.83 8.76
C ALA A 182 -16.28 0.73 8.78
N SER A 183 -15.64 0.46 9.93
CA SER A 183 -14.69 -0.66 10.07
C SER A 183 -15.38 -2.01 9.81
N ILE A 184 -16.54 -2.23 10.45
CA ILE A 184 -17.31 -3.48 10.33
C ILE A 184 -17.74 -3.69 8.88
N PHE A 185 -18.22 -2.64 8.21
CA PHE A 185 -18.54 -2.70 6.78
C PHE A 185 -17.32 -3.08 5.95
N SER A 186 -16.18 -2.41 6.13
CA SER A 186 -14.94 -2.69 5.39
C SER A 186 -14.51 -4.15 5.56
N PHE A 187 -14.56 -4.66 6.80
CA PHE A 187 -14.29 -6.06 7.12
C PHE A 187 -15.21 -7.02 6.35
N PHE A 188 -16.52 -6.85 6.49
CA PHE A 188 -17.49 -7.74 5.86
C PHE A 188 -17.53 -7.60 4.34
N ALA A 189 -17.30 -6.41 3.78
CA ALA A 189 -17.24 -6.19 2.35
C ALA A 189 -16.07 -6.94 1.70
N VAL A 190 -14.86 -6.83 2.27
CA VAL A 190 -13.69 -7.58 1.79
C VAL A 190 -13.92 -9.08 1.97
N PHE A 191 -14.45 -9.50 3.11
CA PHE A 191 -14.72 -10.92 3.38
C PHE A 191 -15.79 -11.51 2.46
N ALA A 192 -16.88 -10.78 2.21
CA ALA A 192 -17.92 -11.12 1.24
C ALA A 192 -17.32 -11.24 -0.17
N LEU A 193 -16.47 -10.30 -0.57
CA LEU A 193 -15.82 -10.32 -1.87
C LEU A 193 -14.93 -11.55 -2.05
N VAL A 194 -14.14 -11.92 -1.03
CA VAL A 194 -13.33 -13.15 -1.03
C VAL A 194 -14.22 -14.36 -1.24
N GLY A 195 -15.29 -14.47 -0.44
CA GLY A 195 -16.20 -15.61 -0.48
C GLY A 195 -16.93 -15.72 -1.83
N VAL A 196 -17.46 -14.62 -2.34
CA VAL A 196 -18.13 -14.58 -3.66
C VAL A 196 -17.15 -14.94 -4.78
N LEU A 197 -15.94 -14.41 -4.73
CA LEU A 197 -14.91 -14.71 -5.73
C LEU A 197 -14.58 -16.21 -5.77
N MET A 198 -14.47 -16.84 -4.60
CA MET A 198 -14.26 -18.28 -4.49
C MET A 198 -15.45 -19.10 -4.99
N LEU A 199 -16.69 -18.61 -4.85
CA LEU A 199 -17.89 -19.32 -5.30
C LEU A 199 -18.12 -19.22 -6.81
N VAL A 200 -17.80 -18.06 -7.40
CA VAL A 200 -18.10 -17.77 -8.79
C VAL A 200 -16.97 -18.22 -9.72
N LEU A 201 -15.70 -18.04 -9.34
CA LEU A 201 -14.58 -18.29 -10.25
C LEU A 201 -14.10 -19.75 -10.26
N PRO A 202 -13.75 -20.28 -11.44
CA PRO A 202 -13.02 -21.54 -11.54
C PRO A 202 -11.58 -21.38 -11.01
N ALA A 203 -10.99 -22.48 -10.53
CA ALA A 203 -9.65 -22.50 -9.92
C ALA A 203 -8.54 -21.88 -10.79
N ARG A 204 -8.68 -21.92 -12.13
CA ARG A 204 -7.72 -21.32 -13.08
C ARG A 204 -7.74 -19.79 -13.07
N LEU A 205 -8.93 -19.19 -12.93
CA LEU A 205 -9.12 -17.74 -12.97
C LEU A 205 -9.06 -17.12 -11.58
N PHE A 206 -9.31 -17.91 -10.52
CA PHE A 206 -9.30 -17.42 -9.15
C PHE A 206 -8.01 -16.67 -8.81
N ARG A 207 -6.85 -17.22 -9.15
CA ARG A 207 -5.55 -16.61 -8.84
C ARG A 207 -5.34 -15.24 -9.50
N PRO A 208 -5.38 -15.09 -10.84
CA PRO A 208 -5.15 -13.79 -11.47
C PRO A 208 -6.22 -12.76 -11.12
N VAL A 209 -7.50 -13.16 -11.03
CA VAL A 209 -8.57 -12.22 -10.70
C VAL A 209 -8.51 -11.81 -9.23
N SER A 210 -8.24 -12.75 -8.30
CA SER A 210 -8.09 -12.41 -6.88
C SER A 210 -6.96 -11.45 -6.66
N LEU A 211 -5.82 -11.66 -7.32
CA LEU A 211 -4.72 -10.70 -7.28
C LEU A 211 -5.17 -9.33 -7.81
N ALA A 212 -5.75 -9.25 -9.00
CA ALA A 212 -6.19 -7.98 -9.59
C ALA A 212 -7.18 -7.23 -8.69
N VAL A 213 -8.15 -7.94 -8.10
CA VAL A 213 -9.12 -7.39 -7.14
C VAL A 213 -8.43 -6.86 -5.89
N ARG A 214 -7.48 -7.61 -5.31
CA ARG A 214 -6.72 -7.15 -4.14
C ARG A 214 -5.90 -5.92 -4.46
N MET A 215 -5.25 -5.87 -5.63
CA MET A 215 -4.52 -4.67 -6.09
C MET A 215 -5.46 -3.47 -6.13
N LEU A 216 -6.59 -3.63 -6.81
CA LEU A 216 -7.57 -2.56 -6.97
C LEU A 216 -8.11 -2.07 -5.61
N LEU A 217 -8.36 -2.99 -4.67
CA LEU A 217 -8.77 -2.62 -3.31
C LEU A 217 -7.69 -1.84 -2.56
N VAL A 218 -6.43 -2.28 -2.60
CA VAL A 218 -5.32 -1.52 -1.97
C VAL A 218 -5.21 -0.13 -2.56
N ILE A 219 -5.31 -0.01 -3.88
CA ILE A 219 -5.24 1.26 -4.59
C ILE A 219 -6.42 2.17 -4.23
N ALA A 220 -7.64 1.62 -4.19
CA ALA A 220 -8.84 2.37 -3.83
C ALA A 220 -8.77 2.88 -2.39
N LEU A 221 -8.45 1.99 -1.43
CA LEU A 221 -8.39 2.32 -0.01
C LEU A 221 -7.26 3.32 0.29
N LEU A 222 -6.03 3.03 -0.13
CA LEU A 222 -4.91 3.96 0.07
C LEU A 222 -5.11 5.25 -0.72
N GLY A 223 -5.74 5.17 -1.87
CA GLY A 223 -6.01 6.31 -2.72
C GLY A 223 -6.96 7.31 -2.10
N GLU A 224 -8.06 6.81 -1.58
CA GLU A 224 -9.04 7.58 -0.84
C GLU A 224 -8.42 8.19 0.43
N PHE A 225 -7.65 7.39 1.18
CA PHE A 225 -6.93 7.86 2.37
C PHE A 225 -5.92 8.96 2.05
N LEU A 226 -5.04 8.75 1.07
CA LEU A 226 -4.01 9.73 0.71
C LEU A 226 -4.63 11.00 0.12
N SER A 227 -5.66 10.88 -0.73
CA SER A 227 -6.35 12.03 -1.30
C SER A 227 -6.95 12.91 -0.19
N ASN A 228 -7.63 12.30 0.79
CA ASN A 228 -8.18 13.02 1.92
C ASN A 228 -7.08 13.62 2.83
N LEU A 229 -6.03 12.85 3.11
CA LEU A 229 -4.88 13.31 3.91
C LEU A 229 -4.22 14.54 3.28
N PHE A 230 -3.86 14.48 1.99
CA PHE A 230 -3.26 15.61 1.26
C PHE A 230 -4.20 16.82 1.25
N LEU A 231 -5.50 16.61 1.03
CA LEU A 231 -6.45 17.70 1.04
C LEU A 231 -6.49 18.45 2.39
N GLN A 232 -6.46 17.72 3.50
CA GLN A 232 -6.48 18.29 4.84
C GLN A 232 -5.18 19.03 5.16
N LEU A 233 -4.04 18.46 4.80
CA LEU A 233 -2.72 19.06 5.01
C LEU A 233 -2.50 20.35 4.21
N PHE A 234 -3.04 20.44 2.98
CA PHE A 234 -2.69 21.53 2.06
C PHE A 234 -3.80 22.54 1.78
N SER A 235 -5.08 22.17 1.92
CA SER A 235 -6.19 23.05 1.53
C SER A 235 -7.17 23.38 2.66
N GLY A 236 -7.21 22.57 3.72
CA GLY A 236 -8.14 22.74 4.85
C GLY A 236 -9.63 22.77 4.47
N ARG A 237 -9.99 22.39 3.23
CA ARG A 237 -11.36 22.47 2.69
C ARG A 237 -11.81 21.09 2.25
N VAL A 238 -13.05 20.73 2.59
CA VAL A 238 -13.73 19.57 2.02
C VAL A 238 -13.83 19.77 0.51
N PRO A 239 -13.52 18.76 -0.33
CA PRO A 239 -13.61 18.97 -1.75
C PRO A 239 -15.08 19.16 -2.10
N ASN A 240 -15.38 20.13 -2.98
CA ASN A 240 -16.64 20.15 -3.71
C ASN A 240 -16.63 18.96 -4.68
N LEU A 241 -16.71 17.74 -4.14
CA LEU A 241 -16.93 16.52 -4.90
C LEU A 241 -18.23 16.72 -5.65
N ARG A 242 -18.19 16.60 -6.99
CA ARG A 242 -19.43 16.67 -7.77
C ARG A 242 -20.41 15.66 -7.18
N ASP A 243 -21.67 16.07 -7.06
CA ASP A 243 -22.73 15.31 -6.40
C ASP A 243 -22.88 13.85 -6.88
N ALA A 244 -22.42 13.54 -8.10
CA ALA A 244 -22.43 12.20 -8.65
C ALA A 244 -21.41 11.25 -7.99
N TYR A 245 -20.23 11.73 -7.58
CA TYR A 245 -19.16 10.88 -7.04
C TYR A 245 -19.38 10.48 -5.59
N THR A 246 -20.00 11.35 -4.79
CA THR A 246 -20.28 11.09 -3.37
C THR A 246 -21.24 9.91 -3.16
N ARG A 247 -22.03 9.53 -4.19
CA ARG A 247 -22.90 8.35 -4.13
C ARG A 247 -22.15 7.02 -4.23
N TRP A 248 -20.97 6.99 -4.83
CA TRP A 248 -20.22 5.74 -5.05
C TRP A 248 -19.14 5.48 -3.99
N LEU A 249 -18.95 6.40 -3.05
CA LEU A 249 -17.92 6.34 -2.02
C LEU A 249 -18.55 5.86 -0.70
N PRO A 250 -18.29 4.60 -0.27
CA PRO A 250 -18.88 4.08 0.96
C PRO A 250 -18.51 4.89 2.19
N SER A 251 -17.28 5.42 2.25
CA SER A 251 -16.81 6.31 3.34
C SER A 251 -17.74 7.51 3.58
N TYR A 252 -18.30 8.08 2.52
CA TYR A 252 -19.21 9.21 2.59
C TYR A 252 -20.60 8.79 3.10
N TRP A 253 -21.02 7.55 2.83
CA TRP A 253 -22.24 6.99 3.42
C TRP A 253 -22.13 6.87 4.95
N PHE A 254 -20.95 6.44 5.44
CA PHE A 254 -20.69 6.34 6.88
C PHE A 254 -20.50 7.71 7.56
N LEU A 255 -20.00 8.72 6.84
CA LEU A 255 -20.04 10.11 7.31
C LEU A 255 -21.49 10.56 7.55
N ALA A 256 -22.43 10.16 6.69
CA ALA A 256 -23.83 10.52 6.86
C ALA A 256 -24.47 9.91 8.13
N ILE A 257 -23.99 8.75 8.60
CA ILE A 257 -24.38 8.19 9.91
C ILE A 257 -23.92 9.14 11.03
N TYR A 258 -22.70 9.65 10.93
CA TYR A 258 -22.15 10.61 11.89
C TYR A 258 -23.06 11.83 12.02
N GLU A 259 -23.31 12.53 10.91
CA GLU A 259 -24.11 13.76 10.90
C GLU A 259 -25.56 13.49 11.35
N LYS A 260 -26.10 12.31 11.04
CA LYS A 260 -27.45 11.92 11.48
C LYS A 260 -27.52 11.76 12.99
N VAL A 261 -26.51 11.14 13.62
CA VAL A 261 -26.46 10.99 15.08
C VAL A 261 -26.28 12.35 15.75
N LEU A 262 -25.49 13.25 15.16
CA LEU A 262 -25.28 14.62 15.65
C LEU A 262 -26.50 15.55 15.48
N GLY A 263 -27.52 15.13 14.72
CA GLY A 263 -28.69 15.95 14.40
C GLY A 263 -28.44 17.06 13.37
N LEU A 264 -27.32 17.01 12.65
CA LEU A 264 -26.93 18.01 11.62
C LEU A 264 -27.23 17.56 10.19
N ALA A 265 -27.69 16.33 10.00
CA ALA A 265 -27.90 15.75 8.68
C ALA A 265 -29.00 16.47 7.89
N ASN A 266 -28.64 16.97 6.71
CA ASN A 266 -29.60 17.40 5.70
C ASN A 266 -30.42 16.20 5.14
N ALA A 267 -31.50 16.45 4.40
CA ALA A 267 -32.35 15.40 3.83
C ALA A 267 -31.57 14.35 3.00
N ARG A 268 -30.54 14.80 2.28
CA ARG A 268 -29.63 13.90 1.54
C ARG A 268 -28.79 13.02 2.46
N MET A 269 -28.27 13.57 3.55
CA MET A 269 -27.48 12.81 4.51
C MET A 269 -28.33 11.77 5.25
N HIS A 270 -29.60 12.09 5.49
CA HIS A 270 -30.56 11.09 5.96
C HIS A 270 -30.71 9.91 4.99
N SER A 271 -30.80 10.16 3.69
CA SER A 271 -30.85 9.08 2.68
C SER A 271 -29.54 8.28 2.61
N LEU A 272 -28.39 8.95 2.64
CA LEU A 272 -27.08 8.27 2.59
C LEU A 272 -26.82 7.43 3.85
N ALA A 273 -27.27 7.88 5.02
CA ALA A 273 -27.18 7.10 6.24
C ALA A 273 -28.05 5.82 6.18
N GLN A 274 -29.19 5.87 5.49
CA GLN A 274 -30.01 4.67 5.23
C GLN A 274 -29.32 3.73 4.24
N GLU A 275 -28.74 4.27 3.16
CA GLU A 275 -27.94 3.51 2.20
C GLU A 275 -26.74 2.83 2.91
N ALA A 276 -26.06 3.52 3.83
CA ALA A 276 -24.97 2.98 4.64
C ALA A 276 -25.38 1.77 5.48
N LEU A 277 -26.49 1.88 6.22
CA LEU A 277 -27.02 0.79 7.05
C LEU A 277 -27.48 -0.39 6.22
N ALA A 278 -28.13 -0.14 5.07
CA ALA A 278 -28.54 -1.18 4.15
C ALA A 278 -27.32 -1.90 3.53
N ALA A 279 -26.29 -1.16 3.13
CA ALA A 279 -25.05 -1.71 2.60
C ALA A 279 -24.29 -2.55 3.65
N LEU A 280 -24.25 -2.09 4.91
CA LEU A 280 -23.70 -2.85 6.03
C LEU A 280 -24.45 -4.16 6.26
N ALA A 281 -25.78 -4.12 6.33
CA ALA A 281 -26.59 -5.33 6.48
C ALA A 281 -26.38 -6.30 5.31
N ALA A 282 -26.35 -5.78 4.07
CA ALA A 282 -26.09 -6.57 2.88
C ALA A 282 -24.69 -7.21 2.91
N ALA A 283 -23.65 -6.46 3.27
CA ALA A 283 -22.28 -6.97 3.38
C ALA A 283 -22.19 -8.11 4.40
N ILE A 284 -22.82 -7.97 5.57
CA ILE A 284 -22.88 -9.03 6.60
C ILE A 284 -23.59 -10.27 6.05
N VAL A 285 -24.77 -10.11 5.47
CA VAL A 285 -25.56 -11.24 4.94
C VAL A 285 -24.80 -11.96 3.83
N ILE A 286 -24.26 -11.23 2.85
CA ILE A 286 -23.49 -11.82 1.74
C ILE A 286 -22.24 -12.52 2.27
N ALA A 287 -21.52 -11.92 3.22
CA ALA A 287 -20.35 -12.53 3.85
C ALA A 287 -20.70 -13.87 4.53
N VAL A 288 -21.73 -13.89 5.38
CA VAL A 288 -22.15 -15.09 6.12
C VAL A 288 -22.62 -16.18 5.15
N LEU A 289 -23.44 -15.81 4.15
CA LEU A 289 -23.90 -16.74 3.12
C LEU A 289 -22.75 -17.27 2.27
N ALA A 290 -21.85 -16.41 1.81
CA ALA A 290 -20.70 -16.81 1.02
C ALA A 290 -19.78 -17.74 1.83
N TYR A 291 -19.57 -17.45 3.12
CA TYR A 291 -18.81 -18.31 4.01
C TYR A 291 -19.46 -19.70 4.18
N ALA A 292 -20.77 -19.74 4.44
CA ALA A 292 -21.52 -20.99 4.57
C ALA A 292 -21.59 -21.79 3.26
N LEU A 293 -21.65 -21.12 2.10
CA LEU A 293 -21.61 -21.78 0.80
C LEU A 293 -20.20 -22.27 0.45
N CYS A 294 -19.15 -21.51 0.77
CA CYS A 294 -17.76 -21.92 0.62
C CYS A 294 -17.47 -23.18 1.45
N TYR A 295 -17.97 -23.20 2.69
CA TYR A 295 -17.98 -24.39 3.54
C TYR A 295 -18.58 -25.59 2.81
N ARG A 296 -19.82 -25.47 2.32
CA ARG A 296 -20.53 -26.59 1.71
C ARG A 296 -19.89 -27.06 0.41
N ARG A 297 -19.42 -26.13 -0.44
CA ARG A 297 -18.97 -26.44 -1.80
C ARG A 297 -17.51 -26.85 -1.89
N HIS A 298 -16.62 -26.16 -1.16
CA HIS A 298 -15.18 -26.37 -1.29
C HIS A 298 -14.63 -27.29 -0.21
N PHE A 299 -15.16 -27.25 1.01
CA PHE A 299 -14.60 -28.03 2.11
C PHE A 299 -15.02 -29.50 2.07
N LEU A 300 -16.27 -29.79 1.73
CA LEU A 300 -16.74 -31.18 1.53
C LEU A 300 -16.15 -31.85 0.27
N ARG A 301 -15.65 -31.06 -0.70
CA ARG A 301 -14.95 -31.58 -1.89
C ARG A 301 -13.43 -31.61 -1.71
N LEU A 302 -12.88 -30.85 -0.77
CA LEU A 302 -11.43 -30.84 -0.52
C LEU A 302 -10.95 -32.18 0.05
N SER A 303 -11.79 -32.85 0.85
CA SER A 303 -11.56 -34.23 1.31
C SER A 303 -11.36 -35.22 0.16
N GLU A 304 -12.01 -35.00 -0.97
CA GLU A 304 -11.88 -35.84 -2.17
C GLU A 304 -10.64 -35.48 -3.00
N SER A 305 -10.05 -34.29 -2.81
CA SER A 305 -8.95 -33.75 -3.64
C SER A 305 -7.55 -33.89 -3.02
N LEU A 306 -7.45 -34.45 -1.82
CA LEU A 306 -6.16 -34.73 -1.17
C LEU A 306 -5.33 -35.81 -1.90
N ASP A 307 -5.96 -36.59 -2.81
CA ASP A 307 -5.29 -37.58 -3.66
C ASP A 307 -4.40 -36.96 -4.77
N LEU A 308 -4.41 -35.64 -4.93
CA LEU A 308 -3.60 -34.91 -5.93
C LEU A 308 -2.47 -34.11 -5.26
N VAL A 309 -1.61 -34.78 -4.49
CA VAL A 309 -0.27 -34.24 -4.20
C VAL A 309 0.59 -34.42 -5.47
N GLY A 310 0.42 -33.50 -6.42
CA GLY A 310 1.10 -33.50 -7.73
C GLY A 310 1.30 -32.08 -8.27
N PRO A 311 2.32 -31.85 -9.12
CA PRO A 311 3.14 -30.64 -9.09
C PRO A 311 2.43 -29.38 -9.58
N ALA A 312 2.87 -28.26 -9.01
CA ALA A 312 2.58 -26.87 -9.37
C ALA A 312 2.01 -26.71 -10.80
N THR A 313 0.72 -26.39 -10.86
CA THR A 313 0.00 -26.00 -12.07
C THR A 313 0.87 -25.11 -12.95
N ARG A 314 1.07 -25.53 -14.21
CA ARG A 314 1.84 -24.82 -15.25
C ARG A 314 1.55 -23.32 -15.21
N ALA A 315 2.54 -22.57 -14.73
CA ALA A 315 2.49 -21.12 -14.68
C ALA A 315 2.56 -20.53 -16.10
N MET A 316 1.92 -19.37 -16.26
CA MET A 316 2.05 -18.51 -17.43
C MET A 316 3.54 -18.17 -17.62
N ARG A 317 4.14 -18.65 -18.71
CA ARG A 317 5.51 -18.32 -19.10
C ARG A 317 5.49 -17.06 -19.95
N ILE A 318 5.55 -15.90 -19.31
CA ILE A 318 5.96 -14.68 -20.01
C ILE A 318 7.49 -14.66 -19.93
N ALA A 319 8.14 -15.27 -20.92
CA ALA A 319 9.59 -15.16 -21.08
C ALA A 319 9.87 -14.12 -22.16
N LEU A 320 10.90 -13.29 -21.97
CA LEU A 320 11.45 -12.52 -23.09
C LEU A 320 11.85 -13.50 -24.21
N PRO A 321 11.72 -13.09 -25.48
CA PRO A 321 12.44 -13.76 -26.55
C PRO A 321 13.94 -13.78 -26.22
N ASP A 322 14.56 -14.96 -26.31
CA ASP A 322 15.96 -15.16 -25.91
C ASP A 322 16.93 -14.20 -26.59
N SER A 323 16.63 -13.75 -27.81
CA SER A 323 17.42 -12.76 -28.56
C SER A 323 17.49 -11.39 -27.90
N ILE A 324 16.37 -10.91 -27.33
CA ILE A 324 16.32 -9.61 -26.64
C ILE A 324 17.03 -9.73 -25.28
N ALA A 325 16.82 -10.85 -24.59
CA ALA A 325 17.48 -11.13 -23.32
C ALA A 325 19.01 -11.22 -23.48
N ALA A 326 19.49 -11.86 -24.55
CA ALA A 326 20.92 -11.97 -24.85
C ALA A 326 21.58 -10.62 -25.20
N HIS A 327 20.85 -9.71 -25.84
CA HIS A 327 21.38 -8.38 -26.16
C HIS A 327 21.45 -7.46 -24.94
N LEU A 328 20.44 -7.54 -24.07
CA LEU A 328 20.33 -6.71 -22.88
C LEU A 328 21.21 -7.21 -21.72
N PHE A 329 21.28 -8.52 -21.52
CA PHE A 329 22.04 -9.17 -20.44
C PHE A 329 23.24 -9.89 -21.04
N ARG A 330 24.39 -9.23 -21.02
CA ARG A 330 25.60 -9.65 -21.74
C ARG A 330 26.33 -10.80 -21.05
N SER A 331 26.34 -10.82 -19.71
CA SER A 331 27.01 -11.90 -18.97
C SER A 331 26.03 -13.05 -18.68
N ARG A 332 26.55 -14.29 -18.63
CA ARG A 332 25.76 -15.47 -18.22
C ARG A 332 25.17 -15.28 -16.83
N PHE A 333 25.89 -14.57 -15.97
CA PHE A 333 25.44 -14.18 -14.64
C PHE A 333 24.25 -13.20 -14.68
N GLU A 334 24.34 -12.13 -15.48
CA GLU A 334 23.25 -11.18 -15.70
C GLU A 334 21.99 -11.90 -16.23
N HIS A 335 22.15 -12.84 -17.17
CA HIS A 335 21.04 -13.61 -17.74
C HIS A 335 20.36 -14.52 -16.70
N GLY A 336 21.15 -15.22 -15.87
CA GLY A 336 20.64 -16.03 -14.75
C GLY A 336 19.89 -15.19 -13.73
N CYS A 337 20.44 -14.04 -13.35
CA CYS A 337 19.81 -13.09 -12.44
C CYS A 337 18.50 -12.53 -13.00
N HIS A 338 18.46 -12.09 -14.25
CA HIS A 338 17.23 -11.61 -14.89
C HIS A 338 16.14 -12.70 -14.92
N SER A 339 16.49 -13.93 -15.30
CA SER A 339 15.52 -15.05 -15.32
C SER A 339 14.95 -15.31 -13.93
N PHE A 340 15.81 -15.23 -12.90
CA PHE A 340 15.40 -15.36 -11.51
C PHE A 340 14.46 -14.21 -11.10
N VAL A 341 14.82 -12.96 -11.39
CA VAL A 341 14.02 -11.76 -11.08
C VAL A 341 12.63 -11.84 -11.74
N CYS A 342 12.56 -12.15 -13.03
CA CYS A 342 11.29 -12.35 -13.75
C CYS A 342 10.43 -13.45 -13.11
N LYS A 343 11.03 -14.60 -12.78
CA LYS A 343 10.31 -15.70 -12.13
C LYS A 343 9.80 -15.31 -10.75
N VAL A 344 10.57 -14.57 -9.95
CA VAL A 344 10.13 -14.11 -8.63
C VAL A 344 8.96 -13.13 -8.77
N LEU A 345 9.09 -12.10 -9.61
CA LEU A 345 8.05 -11.08 -9.79
C LEU A 345 6.74 -11.65 -10.35
N LEU A 346 6.82 -12.56 -11.34
CA LEU A 346 5.62 -13.14 -11.97
C LEU A 346 4.99 -14.27 -11.15
N ARG A 347 5.75 -14.93 -10.27
CA ARG A 347 5.27 -16.09 -9.49
C ARG A 347 4.89 -15.75 -8.06
N SER A 348 5.53 -14.75 -7.45
CA SER A 348 5.27 -14.36 -6.06
C SER A 348 4.15 -13.32 -5.98
N GLU A 349 3.03 -13.70 -5.36
CA GLU A 349 1.89 -12.80 -5.15
C GLU A 349 2.29 -11.60 -4.27
N ARG A 350 3.12 -11.83 -3.25
CA ARG A 350 3.62 -10.79 -2.33
C ARG A 350 4.38 -9.68 -3.08
N HIS A 351 5.30 -10.05 -3.97
CA HIS A 351 6.09 -9.07 -4.72
C HIS A 351 5.24 -8.32 -5.76
N MET A 352 4.34 -9.04 -6.42
CA MET A 352 3.40 -8.44 -7.37
C MET A 352 2.41 -7.49 -6.68
N MET A 353 2.02 -7.78 -5.43
CA MET A 353 1.23 -6.87 -4.60
C MET A 353 1.95 -5.57 -4.28
N PHE A 354 3.22 -5.65 -3.88
CA PHE A 354 4.00 -4.44 -3.66
C PHE A 354 4.15 -3.63 -4.96
N LEU A 355 4.56 -4.28 -6.05
CA LEU A 355 4.79 -3.60 -7.32
C LEU A 355 3.51 -2.95 -7.86
N GLY A 356 2.40 -3.68 -7.87
CA GLY A 356 1.13 -3.11 -8.34
C GLY A 356 0.54 -2.08 -7.38
N GLY A 357 0.87 -2.13 -6.07
CA GLY A 357 0.47 -1.11 -5.10
C GLY A 357 1.16 0.21 -5.40
N TYR A 358 2.49 0.18 -5.64
CA TYR A 358 3.26 1.33 -6.10
C TYR A 358 2.72 1.87 -7.43
N LEU A 359 2.60 1.02 -8.44
CA LEU A 359 2.07 1.42 -9.76
C LEU A 359 0.67 2.02 -9.65
N GLY A 360 -0.18 1.42 -8.82
CA GLY A 360 -1.56 1.85 -8.65
C GLY A 360 -1.71 3.17 -7.91
N ILE A 361 -0.91 3.43 -6.88
CA ILE A 361 -0.82 4.76 -6.25
C ILE A 361 -0.33 5.78 -7.28
N GLY A 362 0.68 5.44 -8.09
CA GLY A 362 1.15 6.30 -9.17
C GLY A 362 0.09 6.60 -10.22
N LEU A 363 -0.66 5.59 -10.67
CA LEU A 363 -1.79 5.74 -11.60
C LEU A 363 -2.89 6.61 -11.03
N LEU A 364 -3.23 6.43 -9.75
CA LEU A 364 -4.23 7.25 -9.09
C LEU A 364 -3.79 8.71 -9.00
N LEU A 365 -2.57 8.97 -8.55
CA LEU A 365 -2.05 10.34 -8.45
C LEU A 365 -1.96 11.01 -9.83
N ALA A 366 -1.54 10.27 -10.85
CA ALA A 366 -1.57 10.75 -12.23
C ALA A 366 -3.03 11.01 -12.71
N ALA A 367 -3.99 10.19 -12.34
CA ALA A 367 -5.40 10.41 -12.69
C ALA A 367 -5.97 11.66 -11.98
N GLN A 368 -5.62 11.88 -10.71
CA GLN A 368 -6.05 13.06 -9.94
C GLN A 368 -5.45 14.35 -10.53
N THR A 369 -4.13 14.38 -10.77
CA THR A 369 -3.48 15.54 -11.40
C THR A 369 -4.01 15.79 -12.81
N ALA A 370 -4.36 14.74 -13.56
CA ALA A 370 -5.03 14.88 -14.85
C ALA A 370 -6.47 15.42 -14.74
N ALA A 371 -7.21 15.05 -13.70
CA ALA A 371 -8.58 15.52 -13.47
C ALA A 371 -8.65 16.99 -13.03
N ASP A 372 -7.70 17.41 -12.20
CA ASP A 372 -7.61 18.79 -11.69
C ASP A 372 -7.12 19.77 -12.76
N SER A 373 -6.35 19.28 -13.72
CA SER A 373 -5.78 20.12 -14.77
C SER A 373 -6.78 20.37 -15.91
N SER A 374 -6.67 21.55 -16.53
CA SER A 374 -7.55 21.99 -17.64
C SER A 374 -7.21 21.33 -18.99
N ILE A 375 -6.86 20.03 -18.99
CA ILE A 375 -6.38 19.24 -20.14
C ILE A 375 -7.34 19.33 -21.35
N GLY A 376 -8.63 19.56 -21.10
CA GLY A 376 -9.67 19.69 -22.13
C GLY A 376 -9.71 21.02 -22.88
N ARG A 377 -8.99 22.07 -22.47
CA ARG A 377 -9.10 23.42 -23.08
C ARG A 377 -7.95 23.80 -24.02
N ALA A 378 -6.89 22.98 -24.11
CA ALA A 378 -5.78 23.24 -25.01
C ALA A 378 -6.12 22.88 -26.46
N GLY A 379 -6.02 23.85 -27.36
CA GLY A 379 -6.16 23.65 -28.80
C GLY A 379 -5.09 22.69 -29.37
N PRO A 380 -5.31 22.10 -30.55
CA PRO A 380 -4.28 21.32 -31.24
C PRO A 380 -3.01 22.17 -31.41
N ARG A 381 -1.84 21.63 -31.04
CA ARG A 381 -0.50 22.29 -31.10
C ARG A 381 -0.23 23.40 -30.06
N ALA A 382 -1.06 23.56 -29.02
CA ALA A 382 -0.67 24.39 -27.87
C ALA A 382 0.47 23.73 -27.07
N LEU A 383 1.29 24.51 -26.37
CA LEU A 383 2.30 23.94 -25.46
C LEU A 383 1.62 23.16 -24.32
N PRO A 384 2.20 22.01 -23.88
CA PRO A 384 1.67 21.25 -22.75
C PRO A 384 1.65 22.08 -21.46
N THR A 385 0.69 21.82 -20.57
CA THR A 385 0.70 22.37 -19.22
C THR A 385 1.70 21.60 -18.34
N SER A 386 2.22 22.25 -17.30
CA SER A 386 3.14 21.61 -16.34
C SER A 386 2.50 20.37 -15.70
N ASP A 387 1.20 20.41 -15.42
CA ASP A 387 0.48 19.30 -14.79
C ASP A 387 0.42 18.07 -15.71
N TRP A 388 0.28 18.28 -17.02
CA TRP A 388 0.28 17.19 -17.99
C TRP A 388 1.68 16.57 -18.15
N LEU A 389 2.73 17.40 -18.16
CA LEU A 389 4.12 16.92 -18.19
C LEU A 389 4.49 16.14 -16.93
N ALA A 390 3.87 16.45 -15.78
CA ALA A 390 4.08 15.73 -14.54
C ALA A 390 3.56 14.28 -14.58
N LEU A 391 2.53 13.96 -15.39
CA LEU A 391 1.88 12.64 -15.38
C LEU A 391 2.85 11.49 -15.62
N PRO A 392 3.69 11.53 -16.68
CA PRO A 392 4.61 10.43 -16.96
C PRO A 392 5.74 10.35 -15.94
N PHE A 393 6.20 11.49 -15.38
CA PHE A 393 7.18 11.48 -14.28
C PHE A 393 6.63 10.81 -13.02
N ILE A 394 5.36 11.03 -12.66
CA ILE A 394 4.72 10.33 -11.53
C ILE A 394 4.75 8.82 -11.77
N LEU A 395 4.32 8.37 -12.95
CA LEU A 395 4.28 6.95 -13.28
C LEU A 395 5.67 6.31 -13.25
N SER A 396 6.67 6.93 -13.89
CA SER A 396 8.04 6.43 -13.89
C SER A 396 8.63 6.40 -12.49
N PHE A 397 8.37 7.42 -11.67
CA PHE A 397 8.81 7.48 -10.28
C PHE A 397 8.29 6.28 -9.46
N PHE A 398 7.00 5.97 -9.54
CA PHE A 398 6.40 4.86 -8.80
C PHE A 398 6.84 3.48 -9.32
N VAL A 399 7.02 3.31 -10.63
CA VAL A 399 7.54 2.06 -11.20
C VAL A 399 8.99 1.83 -10.74
N ILE A 400 9.84 2.85 -10.82
CA ILE A 400 11.26 2.74 -10.44
C ILE A 400 11.41 2.49 -8.93
N THR A 401 10.73 3.28 -8.10
CA THR A 401 10.80 3.11 -6.64
C THR A 401 10.15 1.80 -6.18
N GLY A 402 9.05 1.37 -6.82
CA GLY A 402 8.39 0.10 -6.55
C GLY A 402 9.26 -1.12 -6.90
N LEU A 403 9.93 -1.11 -8.06
CA LEU A 403 10.89 -2.17 -8.41
C LEU A 403 12.06 -2.20 -7.44
N ARG A 404 12.60 -1.03 -7.07
CA ARG A 404 13.69 -0.95 -6.10
C ARG A 404 13.29 -1.54 -4.75
N PHE A 405 12.08 -1.22 -4.28
CA PHE A 405 11.53 -1.74 -3.04
C PHE A 405 11.34 -3.26 -3.12
N ALA A 406 10.79 -3.76 -4.23
CA ALA A 406 10.62 -5.20 -4.44
C ALA A 406 11.96 -5.94 -4.40
N PHE A 407 13.03 -5.39 -4.98
CA PHE A 407 14.37 -6.02 -4.97
C PHE A 407 14.96 -6.22 -3.57
N ASP A 408 14.57 -5.39 -2.60
CA ASP A 408 15.00 -5.53 -1.20
C ASP A 408 14.21 -6.61 -0.44
N MET A 409 13.02 -6.98 -0.91
CA MET A 409 12.20 -7.96 -0.23
C MET A 409 12.69 -9.39 -0.51
N PRO A 410 12.94 -10.23 0.50
CA PRO A 410 13.40 -11.58 0.27
C PRO A 410 12.28 -12.47 -0.29
N ALA A 411 12.59 -13.28 -1.30
CA ALA A 411 11.67 -14.28 -1.86
C ALA A 411 12.15 -15.72 -1.64
N ALA A 412 13.46 -15.94 -1.74
CA ALA A 412 14.08 -17.25 -1.59
C ALA A 412 15.50 -17.10 -1.07
N LEU A 413 15.65 -16.96 0.25
CA LEU A 413 16.95 -16.83 0.91
C LEU A 413 17.87 -18.01 0.60
N ALA A 414 17.30 -19.20 0.51
CA ALA A 414 18.04 -20.40 0.10
C ALA A 414 18.61 -20.30 -1.32
N ALA A 415 18.12 -19.44 -2.23
CA ALA A 415 18.72 -19.30 -3.56
C ALA A 415 20.09 -18.60 -3.54
N ASN A 416 20.44 -17.96 -2.43
CA ASN A 416 21.68 -17.20 -2.26
C ASN A 416 22.93 -18.05 -2.48
N TRP A 417 22.95 -19.30 -2.00
CA TRP A 417 24.12 -20.19 -2.14
C TRP A 417 24.51 -20.44 -3.60
N MET A 418 23.52 -20.53 -4.50
CA MET A 418 23.77 -20.77 -5.93
C MET A 418 24.52 -19.60 -6.55
N PHE A 419 24.14 -18.37 -6.21
CA PHE A 419 24.82 -17.18 -6.70
C PHE A 419 26.21 -17.02 -6.09
N ARG A 420 26.37 -17.33 -4.79
CA ARG A 420 27.69 -17.36 -4.14
C ARG A 420 28.65 -18.32 -4.85
N GLY A 421 28.18 -19.53 -5.17
CA GLY A 421 28.98 -20.52 -5.89
C GLY A 421 29.30 -20.11 -7.33
N ALA A 422 28.38 -19.42 -8.02
CA ALA A 422 28.56 -19.00 -9.40
C ALA A 422 29.50 -17.80 -9.59
N ILE A 423 29.68 -16.97 -8.56
CA ILE A 423 30.44 -15.71 -8.65
C ILE A 423 31.95 -15.91 -8.49
N GLY A 424 32.44 -17.09 -8.10
CA GLY A 424 33.84 -17.45 -7.78
C GLY A 424 34.95 -16.64 -8.49
N GLY A 425 35.26 -15.45 -7.97
CA GLY A 425 36.35 -14.57 -8.43
C GLY A 425 35.99 -13.45 -9.44
N MET A 426 34.77 -13.40 -9.98
CA MET A 426 34.38 -12.39 -10.97
C MET A 426 33.93 -11.08 -10.32
N ARG A 427 34.43 -9.93 -10.82
CA ARG A 427 33.93 -8.58 -10.49
C ARG A 427 32.63 -8.28 -11.26
N GLU A 428 31.62 -9.13 -11.11
CA GLU A 428 30.29 -8.82 -11.65
C GLU A 428 29.63 -7.74 -10.79
N THR A 429 28.98 -6.76 -11.42
CA THR A 429 28.29 -5.68 -10.71
C THR A 429 26.78 -5.97 -10.70
N PRO A 430 26.19 -6.43 -9.58
CA PRO A 430 24.76 -6.73 -9.51
C PRO A 430 23.89 -5.50 -9.80
N GLU A 431 24.43 -4.30 -9.56
CA GLU A 431 23.86 -3.03 -9.98
C GLU A 431 23.66 -2.91 -11.50
N SER A 432 24.61 -3.38 -12.32
CA SER A 432 24.47 -3.33 -13.79
C SER A 432 23.24 -4.12 -14.23
N MET A 433 23.06 -5.31 -13.67
CA MET A 433 21.90 -6.15 -13.91
C MET A 433 20.61 -5.46 -13.48
N ALA A 434 20.54 -4.98 -12.24
CA ALA A 434 19.37 -4.29 -11.70
C ALA A 434 19.00 -3.06 -12.54
N ARG A 435 19.99 -2.24 -12.93
CA ARG A 435 19.81 -1.08 -13.78
C ARG A 435 19.23 -1.46 -15.15
N ARG A 436 19.81 -2.44 -15.84
CA ARG A 436 19.33 -2.87 -17.16
C ARG A 436 17.92 -3.44 -17.08
N PHE A 437 17.61 -4.18 -16.02
CA PHE A 437 16.28 -4.69 -15.77
C PHE A 437 15.27 -3.55 -15.56
N MET A 438 15.59 -2.57 -14.71
CA MET A 438 14.70 -1.42 -14.46
C MET A 438 14.49 -0.58 -15.73
N LEU A 439 15.54 -0.34 -16.52
CA LEU A 439 15.41 0.33 -17.81
C LEU A 439 14.53 -0.46 -18.78
N TRP A 440 14.68 -1.78 -18.84
CA TRP A 440 13.81 -2.63 -19.66
C TRP A 440 12.35 -2.61 -19.19
N ALA A 441 12.10 -2.51 -17.89
CA ALA A 441 10.74 -2.40 -17.38
C ALA A 441 10.10 -1.02 -17.64
N VAL A 442 10.90 0.04 -17.75
CA VAL A 442 10.42 1.44 -17.82
C VAL A 442 10.38 1.97 -19.26
N LEU A 443 11.47 1.84 -20.02
CA LEU A 443 11.60 2.48 -21.34
C LEU A 443 10.56 2.05 -22.39
N PRO A 444 10.12 0.77 -22.49
CA PRO A 444 9.19 0.37 -23.55
C PRO A 444 7.86 1.12 -23.50
N TRP A 445 7.28 1.32 -22.32
CA TRP A 445 6.00 2.00 -22.19
C TRP A 445 6.14 3.52 -22.25
N GLU A 446 7.26 4.09 -21.79
CA GLU A 446 7.57 5.52 -21.98
C GLU A 446 7.66 5.87 -23.48
N LEU A 447 8.36 5.06 -24.27
CA LEU A 447 8.52 5.32 -25.71
C LEU A 447 7.23 5.01 -26.49
N ALA A 448 6.62 3.84 -26.25
CA ALA A 448 5.50 3.38 -27.05
C ALA A 448 4.16 4.02 -26.67
N ILE A 449 3.88 4.19 -25.38
CA ILE A 449 2.59 4.70 -24.90
C ILE A 449 2.67 6.21 -24.74
N ILE A 450 3.59 6.71 -23.91
CA ILE A 450 3.68 8.15 -23.64
C ILE A 450 4.06 8.89 -24.92
N GLY A 451 5.08 8.42 -25.65
CA GLY A 451 5.46 8.99 -26.95
C GLY A 451 4.35 9.04 -27.99
N ALA A 452 3.53 8.00 -28.10
CA ALA A 452 2.40 8.00 -29.04
C ALA A 452 1.28 8.96 -28.61
N VAL A 453 0.95 8.99 -27.31
CA VAL A 453 -0.07 9.89 -26.76
C VAL A 453 0.35 11.35 -26.89
N THR A 454 1.61 11.67 -26.61
CA THR A 454 2.17 13.02 -26.75
C THR A 454 2.20 13.46 -28.22
N ALA A 455 2.60 12.57 -29.13
CA ALA A 455 2.64 12.85 -30.57
C ALA A 455 1.24 13.11 -31.13
N ALA A 456 0.25 12.32 -30.72
CA ALA A 456 -1.14 12.49 -31.15
C ALA A 456 -1.75 13.83 -30.68
N ARG A 457 -1.38 14.31 -29.48
CA ARG A 457 -2.00 15.51 -28.88
C ARG A 457 -1.29 16.81 -29.22
N PHE A 458 0.04 16.81 -29.21
CA PHE A 458 0.89 18.00 -29.29
C PHE A 458 1.84 18.02 -30.51
N GLY A 459 1.92 16.92 -31.26
CA GLY A 459 2.77 16.77 -32.43
C GLY A 459 4.11 16.09 -32.13
N TRP A 460 4.79 15.66 -33.19
CA TRP A 460 5.99 14.83 -33.11
C TRP A 460 7.20 15.51 -32.46
N VAL A 461 7.35 16.83 -32.62
CA VAL A 461 8.48 17.57 -32.04
C VAL A 461 8.39 17.57 -30.53
N VAL A 462 7.24 18.01 -29.98
CA VAL A 462 6.97 18.00 -28.53
C VAL A 462 7.04 16.58 -27.98
N ALA A 463 6.57 15.58 -28.73
CA ALA A 463 6.66 14.19 -28.32
C ALA A 463 8.11 13.71 -28.16
N PHE A 464 8.97 14.02 -29.12
CA PHE A 464 10.39 13.67 -29.04
C PHE A 464 11.09 14.39 -27.89
N GLU A 465 10.86 15.70 -27.72
CA GLU A 465 11.42 16.49 -26.62
C GLU A 465 10.98 15.96 -25.25
N HIS A 466 9.69 15.64 -25.10
CA HIS A 466 9.14 15.12 -23.85
C HIS A 466 9.64 13.72 -23.53
N THR A 467 9.58 12.80 -24.50
CA THR A 467 10.06 11.42 -24.29
C THR A 467 11.56 11.39 -24.04
N ALA A 468 12.36 12.23 -24.70
CA ALA A 468 13.80 12.32 -24.43
C ALA A 468 14.07 12.83 -23.00
N THR A 469 13.37 13.89 -22.58
CA THR A 469 13.49 14.41 -21.20
C THR A 469 13.08 13.37 -20.16
N LEU A 470 11.96 12.67 -20.39
CA LEU A 470 11.45 11.63 -19.53
C LEU A 470 12.46 10.48 -19.40
N VAL A 471 13.01 9.99 -20.51
CA VAL A 471 14.03 8.93 -20.52
C VAL A 471 15.28 9.35 -19.75
N VAL A 472 15.77 10.57 -19.95
CA VAL A 472 16.93 11.10 -19.20
C VAL A 472 16.64 11.16 -17.70
N ALA A 473 15.46 11.64 -17.31
CA ALA A 473 15.06 11.70 -15.91
C ALA A 473 14.92 10.31 -15.29
N SER A 474 14.29 9.35 -15.98
CA SER A 474 14.16 7.96 -15.55
C SER A 474 15.52 7.28 -15.40
N VAL A 475 16.44 7.52 -16.32
CA VAL A 475 17.83 7.05 -16.24
C VAL A 475 18.54 7.63 -15.00
N LEU A 476 18.43 8.94 -14.76
CA LEU A 476 19.03 9.58 -13.58
C LEU A 476 18.43 9.07 -12.27
N LEU A 477 17.11 8.88 -12.22
CA LEU A 477 16.41 8.36 -11.05
C LEU A 477 16.82 6.92 -10.75
N ILE A 478 16.92 6.05 -11.76
CA ILE A 478 17.42 4.67 -11.60
C ILE A 478 18.84 4.69 -11.03
N HIS A 479 19.72 5.58 -11.50
CA HIS A 479 21.07 5.70 -10.94
C HIS A 479 21.05 6.16 -9.49
N ALA A 480 20.24 7.17 -9.15
CA ALA A 480 20.12 7.67 -7.79
C ALA A 480 19.61 6.61 -6.82
N VAL A 481 18.61 5.83 -7.23
CA VAL A 481 17.95 4.81 -6.41
C VAL A 481 18.81 3.54 -6.26
N LEU A 482 19.72 3.29 -7.21
CA LEU A 482 20.69 2.19 -7.16
C LEU A 482 22.05 2.57 -6.54
N ILE A 483 22.23 3.79 -6.03
CA ILE A 483 23.47 4.15 -5.31
C ILE A 483 23.71 3.15 -4.17
N GLY A 484 24.89 2.52 -4.18
CA GLY A 484 25.26 1.55 -3.15
C GLY A 484 24.51 0.22 -3.22
N PHE A 485 23.81 -0.07 -4.33
CA PHE A 485 23.14 -1.36 -4.52
C PHE A 485 24.14 -2.47 -4.84
N ARG A 486 24.45 -3.32 -3.85
CA ARG A 486 25.44 -4.41 -3.95
C ARG A 486 24.88 -5.80 -3.72
N LYS A 487 23.55 -5.94 -3.82
CA LYS A 487 22.85 -7.17 -3.47
C LYS A 487 22.25 -7.79 -4.71
N ILE A 488 22.10 -9.10 -4.69
CA ILE A 488 21.29 -9.78 -5.70
C ILE A 488 19.83 -9.62 -5.24
N PRO A 489 18.92 -9.12 -6.11
CA PRO A 489 17.52 -8.96 -5.77
C PRO A 489 16.92 -10.24 -5.19
N PHE A 490 16.12 -10.11 -4.12
CA PHE A 490 15.35 -11.19 -3.49
C PHE A 490 16.12 -12.29 -2.72
N THR A 491 17.46 -12.26 -2.67
CA THR A 491 18.27 -13.32 -2.03
C THR A 491 18.85 -12.94 -0.68
N CYS A 492 18.78 -11.66 -0.30
CA CYS A 492 19.36 -11.16 0.94
C CYS A 492 18.24 -10.84 1.95
N LEU A 493 18.41 -11.27 3.20
CA LEU A 493 17.60 -10.78 4.31
C LEU A 493 17.81 -9.27 4.43
N MET A 494 16.70 -8.54 4.48
CA MET A 494 16.68 -7.13 4.82
C MET A 494 15.96 -6.99 6.15
N GLU A 495 16.71 -6.70 7.20
CA GLU A 495 16.12 -6.18 8.44
C GLU A 495 15.88 -4.68 8.21
N PHE A 496 14.62 -4.32 7.98
CA PHE A 496 14.25 -2.91 7.96
C PHE A 496 14.28 -2.38 9.38
N ASP A 497 15.33 -1.63 9.71
CA ASP A 497 15.27 -0.73 10.84
C ASP A 497 14.17 0.32 10.57
N THR A 498 13.29 0.55 11.55
CA THR A 498 12.19 1.51 11.49
C THR A 498 12.70 2.89 11.04
N ARG A 499 13.89 3.31 11.50
CA ARG A 499 14.55 4.57 11.08
C ARG A 499 14.80 4.60 9.57
N GLN A 500 15.37 3.53 9.02
CA GLN A 500 15.70 3.45 7.60
C GLN A 500 14.45 3.40 6.71
N LEU A 501 13.41 2.70 7.16
CA LEU A 501 12.12 2.66 6.46
C LEU A 501 11.47 4.04 6.43
N LEU A 502 11.44 4.75 7.56
CA LEU A 502 10.90 6.11 7.64
C LEU A 502 11.67 7.09 6.74
N ILE A 503 13.01 7.02 6.73
CA ILE A 503 13.84 7.84 5.83
C ILE A 503 13.48 7.54 4.38
N ARG A 504 13.32 6.27 3.99
CA ARG A 504 12.95 5.91 2.61
C ARG A 504 11.56 6.44 2.25
N ILE A 505 10.58 6.30 3.13
CA ILE A 505 9.22 6.83 2.92
C ILE A 505 9.28 8.35 2.77
N LEU A 506 9.98 9.05 3.65
CA LEU A 506 10.17 10.49 3.60
C LEU A 506 10.85 10.93 2.30
N CYS A 507 11.92 10.25 1.88
CA CYS A 507 12.58 10.51 0.60
C CYS A 507 11.63 10.27 -0.59
N CYS A 508 10.76 9.26 -0.52
CA CYS A 508 9.77 9.03 -1.58
C CYS A 508 8.73 10.16 -1.63
N ILE A 509 8.23 10.60 -0.47
CA ILE A 509 7.28 11.72 -0.37
C ILE A 509 7.92 13.01 -0.88
N LEU A 510 9.14 13.34 -0.43
CA LEU A 510 9.86 14.53 -0.89
C LEU A 510 10.19 14.45 -2.40
N GLY A 511 10.57 13.27 -2.90
CA GLY A 511 10.79 13.06 -4.33
C GLY A 511 9.54 13.32 -5.15
N LEU A 512 8.38 12.86 -4.67
CA LEU A 512 7.09 13.10 -5.32
C LEU A 512 6.66 14.58 -5.24
N LEU A 513 6.78 15.22 -4.07
CA LEU A 513 6.29 16.58 -3.85
C LEU A 513 7.21 17.66 -4.44
N ILE A 514 8.50 17.40 -4.51
CA ILE A 514 9.50 18.40 -4.95
C ILE A 514 10.05 18.04 -6.31
N ALA A 515 10.60 16.83 -6.48
CA ALA A 515 11.34 16.49 -7.69
C ALA A 515 10.42 16.40 -8.91
N VAL A 516 9.24 15.77 -8.79
CA VAL A 516 8.32 15.63 -9.93
C VAL A 516 7.82 16.99 -10.47
N PRO A 517 7.28 17.91 -9.65
CA PRO A 517 6.91 19.25 -10.14
C PRO A 517 8.11 20.06 -10.65
N LEU A 518 9.28 19.90 -10.02
CA LEU A 518 10.51 20.54 -10.49
C LEU A 518 10.90 20.06 -11.89
N PHE A 519 10.89 18.75 -12.17
CA PHE A 519 11.19 18.23 -13.50
C PHE A 519 10.17 18.69 -14.55
N ALA A 520 8.88 18.65 -14.23
CA ALA A 520 7.83 19.13 -15.13
C ALA A 520 7.94 20.63 -15.44
N SER A 521 8.27 21.45 -14.43
CA SER A 521 8.45 22.89 -14.61
C SER A 521 9.74 23.24 -15.37
N LEU A 522 10.85 22.53 -15.12
CA LEU A 522 12.09 22.65 -15.88
C LEU A 522 11.90 22.26 -17.35
N GLU A 523 11.13 21.20 -17.61
CA GLU A 523 10.79 20.77 -18.96
C GLU A 523 9.94 21.83 -19.68
N LEU A 524 8.90 22.36 -19.03
CA LEU A 524 8.09 23.43 -19.62
C LEU A 524 8.93 24.70 -19.87
N TRP A 525 9.85 25.02 -18.97
CA TRP A 525 10.79 26.13 -19.13
C TRP A 525 11.70 25.92 -20.34
N MET A 526 12.14 24.69 -20.59
CA MET A 526 12.96 24.31 -21.74
C MET A 526 12.20 24.42 -23.06
N MET A 527 10.96 23.93 -23.12
CA MET A 527 10.13 23.99 -24.34
C MET A 527 9.81 25.42 -24.81
N ARG A 528 9.96 26.43 -23.95
CA ARG A 528 9.75 27.83 -24.33
C ARG A 528 10.89 28.43 -25.15
N GLN A 529 12.12 27.95 -25.00
CA GLN A 529 13.28 28.49 -25.75
C GLN A 529 14.31 27.39 -26.06
N PRO A 530 14.69 27.19 -27.34
CA PRO A 530 15.50 26.03 -27.75
C PRO A 530 16.92 26.00 -27.18
N TRP A 531 17.53 27.14 -26.86
CA TRP A 531 18.89 27.17 -26.26
C TRP A 531 18.92 26.57 -24.84
N ARG A 532 17.78 26.50 -24.15
CA ARG A 532 17.67 25.97 -22.79
C ARG A 532 17.90 24.45 -22.73
N PHE A 533 17.75 23.75 -23.85
CA PHE A 533 18.11 22.33 -23.97
C PHE A 533 19.59 22.09 -23.67
N CYS A 534 20.48 23.00 -24.10
CA CYS A 534 21.91 22.89 -23.83
C CYS A 534 22.20 22.97 -22.32
N VAL A 535 21.51 23.86 -21.61
CA VAL A 535 21.67 24.01 -20.15
C VAL A 535 21.20 22.75 -19.44
N LEU A 536 20.05 22.21 -19.80
CA LEU A 536 19.51 21.00 -19.15
C LEU A 536 20.35 19.76 -19.47
N ALA A 537 20.89 19.65 -20.69
CA ALA A 537 21.83 18.59 -21.03
C ALA A 537 23.12 18.67 -20.20
N LEU A 538 23.65 19.88 -19.96
CA LEU A 538 24.80 20.09 -19.08
C LEU A 538 24.47 19.74 -17.62
N LEU A 539 23.30 20.14 -17.11
CA LEU A 539 22.84 19.80 -15.77
C LEU A 539 22.64 18.29 -15.60
N ALA A 540 22.03 17.63 -16.58
CA ALA A 540 21.85 16.18 -16.59
C ALA A 540 23.20 15.45 -16.63
N ALA A 541 24.16 15.92 -17.44
CA ALA A 541 25.52 15.37 -17.49
C ALA A 541 26.26 15.58 -16.15
N ALA A 542 26.13 16.74 -15.53
CA ALA A 542 26.71 17.03 -14.22
C ALA A 542 26.10 16.15 -13.12
N ALA A 543 24.76 16.00 -13.12
CA ALA A 543 24.05 15.11 -12.20
C ALA A 543 24.49 13.64 -12.39
N TRP A 544 24.54 13.17 -13.64
CA TRP A 544 25.06 11.85 -13.98
C TRP A 544 26.48 11.63 -13.47
N PHE A 545 27.37 12.59 -13.71
CA PHE A 545 28.76 12.52 -13.25
C PHE A 545 28.84 12.48 -11.72
N ALA A 546 28.06 13.30 -11.02
CA ALA A 546 27.99 13.31 -9.56
C ALA A 546 27.50 11.96 -9.00
N LEU A 547 26.42 11.40 -9.58
CA LEU A 547 25.88 10.09 -9.21
C LEU A 547 26.91 8.98 -9.44
N LYS A 548 27.57 8.98 -10.61
CA LYS A 548 28.61 8.02 -10.95
C LYS A 548 29.79 8.10 -9.98
N ARG A 549 30.27 9.30 -9.67
CA ARG A 549 31.38 9.52 -8.72
C ARG A 549 31.00 9.04 -7.32
N ARG A 550 29.80 9.35 -6.83
CA ARG A 550 29.31 8.91 -5.52
C ARG A 550 29.21 7.38 -5.45
N ASN A 551 28.74 6.75 -6.51
CA ASN A 551 28.63 5.30 -6.57
C ASN A 551 30.01 4.60 -6.61
N GLN A 552 30.97 5.17 -7.35
CA GLN A 552 32.36 4.69 -7.36
C GLN A 552 33.02 4.82 -5.99
N GLN A 553 32.84 5.96 -5.30
CA GLN A 553 33.36 6.16 -3.94
C GLN A 553 32.82 5.13 -2.95
N MET A 554 31.52 4.82 -3.04
CA MET A 554 30.91 3.75 -2.26
C MET A 554 31.57 2.40 -2.58
N PHE A 555 31.66 2.03 -3.86
CA PHE A 555 32.21 0.74 -4.27
C PHE A 555 33.66 0.52 -3.82
N LEU A 556 34.48 1.58 -3.80
CA LEU A 556 35.86 1.52 -3.29
C LEU A 556 35.95 1.32 -1.77
N ALA A 557 34.91 1.67 -1.01
CA ALA A 557 34.92 1.66 0.45
C ALA A 557 34.45 0.34 1.10
N GLY A 558 34.06 -0.69 0.33
CA GLY A 558 33.61 -1.96 0.92
C GLY A 558 33.58 -3.14 -0.04
N ASP A 559 33.20 -4.33 0.44
CA ASP A 559 33.13 -5.55 -0.36
C ASP A 559 32.28 -5.41 -1.63
N ALA A 560 32.66 -6.16 -2.67
CA ALA A 560 32.10 -6.06 -4.02
C ALA A 560 30.61 -6.47 -4.10
N ILE A 561 30.18 -7.47 -3.32
CA ILE A 561 28.81 -7.99 -3.29
C ILE A 561 28.44 -8.40 -1.86
N VAL A 562 27.27 -7.99 -1.40
CA VAL A 562 26.74 -8.30 -0.06
C VAL A 562 25.70 -9.40 -0.18
N PHE A 563 26.02 -10.59 0.32
CA PHE A 563 25.10 -11.73 0.31
C PHE A 563 24.28 -11.88 1.60
N GLU A 564 24.82 -11.46 2.73
CA GLU A 564 24.15 -11.40 4.03
C GLU A 564 24.31 -9.99 4.56
N GLN A 565 23.26 -9.43 5.17
CA GLN A 565 23.44 -8.18 5.90
C GLN A 565 24.26 -8.45 7.16
N PRO A 566 25.31 -7.65 7.44
CA PRO A 566 25.92 -7.70 8.76
C PRO A 566 24.85 -7.36 9.80
N PRO A 567 24.84 -8.03 10.96
CA PRO A 567 23.89 -7.72 12.03
C PRO A 567 23.96 -6.23 12.38
N ALA A 568 22.82 -5.63 12.72
CA ALA A 568 22.77 -4.24 13.16
C ALA A 568 23.81 -4.03 14.26
N ALA A 569 24.69 -3.03 14.10
CA ALA A 569 25.73 -2.76 15.07
C ALA A 569 25.06 -2.56 16.44
N ALA A 570 25.38 -3.41 17.41
CA ALA A 570 24.78 -3.37 18.74
C ALA A 570 25.08 -2.06 19.49
N PHE A 571 26.01 -1.26 18.98
CA PHE A 571 26.41 0.04 19.49
C PHE A 571 26.78 0.97 18.33
N GLU A 572 26.16 2.15 18.29
CA GLU A 572 26.50 3.23 17.35
C GLU A 572 27.57 4.09 18.05
N LEU A 573 28.85 3.95 17.65
CA LEU A 573 29.92 4.79 18.18
C LEU A 573 29.69 6.23 17.69
N LEU A 574 29.27 7.11 18.61
CA LEU A 574 29.22 8.55 18.38
C LEU A 574 30.63 9.03 17.98
N LYS A 575 30.81 9.33 16.69
CA LYS A 575 32.02 9.99 16.20
C LYS A 575 32.01 11.43 16.69
N LEU A 576 32.54 11.65 17.89
CA LEU A 576 32.93 12.95 18.40
C LEU A 576 34.30 13.30 17.80
N THR A 577 34.31 13.83 16.58
CA THR A 577 35.49 14.47 15.97
C THR A 577 35.06 15.70 15.21
#